data_AF-A0A1Q6V6D0-F1
#
_entry.id   AF-A0A1Q6V6D0-F1
#
_cell.length_a   1.000
_cell.length_b   1.000
_cell.length_c   1.000
_cell.angle_alpha   90.00
_cell.angle_beta   90.00
_cell.angle_gamma   90.00
#
_symmetry.space_group_name_H-M   'P 1'
#
loop_
_entity.id
_entity.type
_entity.pdbx_description
1 polymer ?
#
loop_
_entity_poly.entity_id
_entity_poly.type
_entity_poly.pdbx_seq_one_letter_code
_entity_poly.pdbx_strand_id
1 'polypeptide(L)'
;MIQIAGMNGTEPKIEIFKPFAEAFELMKKILFQPFDLKKWLVIGFAAFLASLSGGVSSSFNPLSRWSTREDNKAIAQSFHEMWSAGQFEWWVIALIAVGGLIILALVLALVWVGAHGRFIFTDCIVRNRAAIVAPWKEFRAEANSFFLFSVLVLLILITFAIVGVLGLALPLILRGDGSRPGTALLIAFCVFLFFLACLAFGFALTLQLMVPIMYRQRCRAMDAFGQTIRLIAGHPGPVLLYMLFFLVLVIAAAMISCAATCVTCCIAAIPYVGTVVLLPIPVTLYAFSLLFLRQFGPDYNVWADFMPPEFLPMLSSVGPVPPPPTSSLNPPPEPPSSAA
;
A
#
# COMPACT_ATOMS: atom_id res chain seq x y z
N MET A 1 -46.78 -4.62 -25.83
CA MET A 1 -46.05 -5.82 -25.38
C MET A 1 -44.62 -5.67 -25.89
N ILE A 2 -43.75 -5.10 -25.07
CA ILE A 2 -42.43 -4.59 -25.46
C ILE A 2 -41.46 -5.78 -25.51
N GLN A 3 -40.79 -5.94 -26.67
CA GLN A 3 -39.73 -6.92 -26.87
C GLN A 3 -38.58 -6.69 -25.88
N ILE A 4 -38.22 -7.77 -25.18
CA ILE A 4 -37.03 -7.85 -24.34
C ILE A 4 -35.85 -8.09 -25.29
N ALA A 5 -35.21 -7.02 -25.74
CA ALA A 5 -33.95 -7.09 -26.47
C ALA A 5 -32.85 -7.50 -25.48
N GLY A 6 -32.24 -8.65 -25.74
CA GLY A 6 -31.18 -9.24 -24.92
C GLY A 6 -30.01 -8.28 -24.74
N MET A 7 -29.81 -7.84 -23.50
CA MET A 7 -28.55 -7.28 -23.04
C MET A 7 -27.56 -8.42 -22.85
N ASN A 8 -26.87 -8.82 -23.93
CA ASN A 8 -25.58 -9.51 -23.81
C ASN A 8 -24.53 -8.51 -23.31
N GLY A 9 -24.65 -8.11 -22.06
CA GLY A 9 -23.55 -7.53 -21.31
C GLY A 9 -22.66 -8.70 -20.90
N THR A 10 -21.57 -8.92 -21.63
CA THR A 10 -20.46 -9.67 -21.05
C THR A 10 -20.06 -8.90 -19.80
N GLU A 11 -20.35 -9.46 -18.63
CA GLU A 11 -19.83 -8.93 -17.37
C GLU A 11 -18.32 -8.74 -17.56
N PRO A 12 -17.74 -7.57 -17.20
CA PRO A 12 -16.32 -7.37 -17.31
C PRO A 12 -15.64 -8.51 -16.54
N LYS A 13 -15.03 -9.45 -17.28
CA LYS A 13 -14.38 -10.61 -16.70
C LYS A 13 -13.16 -10.10 -15.98
N ILE A 14 -13.24 -10.00 -14.66
CA ILE A 14 -12.13 -9.50 -13.85
C ILE A 14 -11.04 -10.56 -13.84
N GLU A 15 -10.07 -10.36 -14.73
CA GLU A 15 -8.90 -11.20 -14.89
C GLU A 15 -7.76 -10.63 -14.05
N ILE A 16 -7.13 -11.45 -13.22
CA ILE A 16 -6.08 -11.02 -12.30
C ILE A 16 -4.67 -11.23 -12.88
N PHE A 17 -4.52 -12.23 -13.75
CA PHE A 17 -3.25 -12.49 -14.41
C PHE A 17 -2.92 -11.45 -15.49
N LYS A 18 -3.93 -10.94 -16.20
CA LYS A 18 -3.76 -9.90 -17.22
C LYS A 18 -3.14 -8.60 -16.66
N PRO A 19 -3.69 -7.94 -15.63
CA PRO A 19 -3.11 -6.73 -15.05
C PRO A 19 -1.76 -7.00 -14.39
N PHE A 20 -1.51 -8.23 -13.91
CA PHE A 20 -0.18 -8.60 -13.39
C PHE A 20 0.88 -8.67 -14.51
N ALA A 21 0.55 -9.29 -15.65
CA ALA A 21 1.44 -9.33 -16.80
C ALA A 21 1.72 -7.93 -17.34
N GLU A 22 0.68 -7.09 -17.48
CA GLU A 22 0.82 -5.69 -17.89
C GLU A 22 1.67 -4.88 -16.88
N ALA A 23 1.50 -5.11 -15.57
CA ALA A 23 2.31 -4.48 -14.53
C ALA A 23 3.79 -4.89 -14.62
N PHE A 24 4.06 -6.15 -14.95
CA PHE A 24 5.42 -6.65 -15.15
C PHE A 24 6.09 -6.02 -16.38
N GLU A 25 5.36 -5.88 -17.48
CA GLU A 25 5.84 -5.16 -18.67
C GLU A 25 6.07 -3.66 -18.40
N LEU A 26 5.17 -3.00 -17.66
CA LEU A 26 5.36 -1.61 -17.22
C LEU A 26 6.62 -1.46 -16.38
N MET A 27 6.85 -2.34 -15.41
CA MET A 27 8.06 -2.33 -14.61
C MET A 27 9.31 -2.44 -15.48
N LYS A 28 9.31 -3.38 -16.45
CA LYS A 28 10.43 -3.54 -17.37
C LYS A 28 10.71 -2.27 -18.18
N LYS A 29 9.67 -1.61 -18.68
CA LYS A 29 9.83 -0.34 -19.43
C LYS A 29 10.35 0.78 -18.54
N ILE A 30 9.70 1.00 -17.39
CA ILE A 30 10.07 2.09 -16.48
C ILE A 30 11.53 1.96 -16.03
N LEU A 31 11.97 0.74 -15.74
CA LEU A 31 13.23 0.49 -15.08
C LEU A 31 14.40 0.14 -16.01
N PHE A 32 14.13 -0.56 -17.12
CA PHE A 32 15.17 -1.09 -17.99
C PHE A 32 15.12 -0.55 -19.43
N GLN A 33 14.09 0.21 -19.84
CA GLN A 33 13.96 0.71 -21.23
C GLN A 33 13.46 2.16 -21.31
N PRO A 34 14.36 3.17 -21.41
CA PRO A 34 15.82 3.08 -21.38
C PRO A 34 16.36 2.89 -19.96
N PHE A 35 17.44 2.12 -19.81
CA PHE A 35 18.14 2.00 -18.52
C PHE A 35 18.91 3.29 -18.24
N ASP A 36 18.46 4.04 -17.23
CA ASP A 36 19.14 5.22 -16.70
C ASP A 36 19.35 5.03 -15.20
N LEU A 37 20.63 4.92 -14.80
CA LEU A 37 21.01 4.70 -13.40
C LEU A 37 20.55 5.84 -12.48
N LYS A 38 20.52 7.08 -12.96
CA LYS A 38 20.02 8.23 -12.20
C LYS A 38 18.52 8.07 -11.95
N LYS A 39 17.75 7.72 -12.98
CA LYS A 39 16.31 7.44 -12.87
C LYS A 39 16.05 6.27 -11.92
N TRP A 40 16.83 5.21 -12.04
CA TRP A 40 16.77 4.02 -11.19
C TRP A 40 16.96 4.35 -9.70
N LEU A 41 18.01 5.10 -9.36
CA LEU A 41 18.27 5.54 -7.99
C LEU A 41 17.20 6.49 -7.46
N VAL A 42 16.68 7.41 -8.28
CA VAL A 42 15.62 8.34 -7.85
C VAL A 42 14.31 7.60 -7.58
N ILE A 43 13.93 6.64 -8.43
CA ILE A 43 12.75 5.80 -8.20
C ILE A 43 12.97 4.91 -6.96
N GLY A 44 14.19 4.42 -6.75
CA GLY A 44 14.57 3.67 -5.55
C GLY A 44 14.47 4.48 -4.28
N PHE A 45 14.88 5.74 -4.33
CA PHE A 45 14.70 6.68 -3.24
C PHE A 45 13.22 6.95 -2.98
N ALA A 46 12.40 7.14 -4.01
CA ALA A 46 10.95 7.28 -3.84
C ALA A 46 10.31 6.03 -3.22
N ALA A 47 10.73 4.82 -3.64
CA ALA A 47 10.29 3.56 -3.08
C ALA A 47 10.73 3.39 -1.60
N PHE A 48 11.96 3.82 -1.28
CA PHE A 48 12.49 3.81 0.08
C PHE A 48 11.73 4.80 0.98
N LEU A 49 11.43 6.00 0.49
CA LEU A 49 10.56 6.92 1.24
C LEU A 49 9.20 6.27 1.49
N ALA A 50 8.57 5.69 0.45
CA ALA A 50 7.27 5.03 0.58
C ALA A 50 7.24 3.86 1.60
N SER A 51 8.38 3.21 1.87
CA SER A 51 8.46 2.14 2.87
C SER A 51 8.49 2.68 4.31
N LEU A 52 8.94 3.92 4.54
CA LEU A 52 8.99 4.55 5.87
C LEU A 52 7.62 4.73 6.52
N SER A 53 6.54 4.86 5.73
CA SER A 53 5.17 4.99 6.26
C SER A 53 4.44 3.66 6.43
N GLY A 54 5.00 2.54 5.95
CA GLY A 54 4.40 1.21 6.09
C GLY A 54 4.54 0.64 7.51
N GLY A 55 4.51 1.51 8.52
CA GLY A 55 4.85 1.25 9.91
C GLY A 55 4.49 -0.16 10.35
N VAL A 56 5.51 -0.88 10.81
CA VAL A 56 5.41 -2.16 11.53
C VAL A 56 5.10 -3.42 10.69
N SER A 57 4.60 -3.34 9.44
CA SER A 57 4.11 -4.57 8.75
C SER A 57 4.73 -4.94 7.40
N SER A 58 5.80 -4.30 6.93
CA SER A 58 6.48 -4.76 5.70
C SER A 58 7.99 -4.67 5.79
N SER A 59 8.62 -5.83 5.70
CA SER A 59 9.98 -6.07 5.21
C SER A 59 11.14 -5.71 6.15
N PHE A 60 11.68 -6.75 6.79
CA PHE A 60 13.12 -6.89 7.10
C PHE A 60 13.82 -5.62 7.58
N ASN A 61 13.35 -5.06 8.69
CA ASN A 61 14.17 -4.09 9.41
C ASN A 61 15.23 -4.89 10.21
N PRO A 62 16.54 -4.83 9.88
CA PRO A 62 17.56 -5.44 10.75
C PRO A 62 17.54 -4.79 12.14
N LEU A 63 16.94 -3.60 12.29
CA LEU A 63 16.72 -2.96 13.58
C LEU A 63 15.77 -3.74 14.50
N SER A 64 14.79 -4.50 13.98
CA SER A 64 13.96 -5.38 14.82
C SER A 64 14.67 -6.72 15.12
N ARG A 65 15.66 -7.09 14.29
CA ARG A 65 16.51 -8.27 14.49
C ARG A 65 17.69 -8.02 15.43
N TRP A 66 18.04 -6.77 15.71
CA TRP A 66 18.90 -6.40 16.86
C TRP A 66 18.13 -6.45 18.18
N SER A 67 17.19 -7.37 18.29
CA SER A 67 16.56 -7.67 19.55
C SER A 67 16.61 -9.19 19.71
N THR A 68 17.82 -9.68 20.00
CA THR A 68 17.99 -11.06 20.43
C THR A 68 17.10 -11.25 21.66
N ARG A 69 16.54 -12.45 21.87
CA ARG A 69 15.74 -12.74 23.09
C ARG A 69 16.54 -12.47 24.38
N GLU A 70 17.87 -12.51 24.28
CA GLU A 70 18.82 -12.11 25.32
C GLU A 70 18.90 -10.58 25.46
N ASP A 71 19.00 -9.80 24.37
CA ASP A 71 18.98 -8.33 24.41
C ASP A 71 17.69 -7.78 25.00
N ASN A 72 16.53 -8.34 24.63
CA ASN A 72 15.24 -7.88 25.18
C ASN A 72 15.11 -8.19 26.68
N LYS A 73 15.68 -9.31 27.14
CA LYS A 73 15.73 -9.64 28.57
C LYS A 73 16.73 -8.76 29.29
N ALA A 74 17.90 -8.49 28.72
CA ALA A 74 18.91 -7.61 29.29
C ALA A 74 18.44 -6.15 29.35
N ILE A 75 17.71 -5.68 28.33
CA ILE A 75 17.06 -4.36 28.31
C ILE A 75 15.94 -4.32 29.34
N ALA A 76 15.08 -5.34 29.43
CA ALA A 76 14.02 -5.38 30.42
C ALA A 76 14.56 -5.47 31.86
N GLN A 77 15.62 -6.25 32.08
CA GLN A 77 16.31 -6.37 33.37
C GLN A 77 17.02 -5.08 33.74
N SER A 78 17.78 -4.47 32.81
CA SER A 78 18.43 -3.17 33.05
C SER A 78 17.40 -2.05 33.26
N PHE A 79 16.28 -2.02 32.53
CA PHE A 79 15.18 -1.10 32.81
C PHE A 79 14.57 -1.34 34.18
N HIS A 80 14.36 -2.61 34.57
CA HIS A 80 13.77 -2.94 35.86
C HIS A 80 14.72 -2.63 37.01
N GLU A 81 16.01 -2.91 36.87
CA GLU A 81 17.05 -2.57 37.84
C GLU A 81 17.18 -1.05 37.95
N MET A 82 17.27 -0.34 36.82
CA MET A 82 17.32 1.12 36.75
C MET A 82 16.06 1.76 37.36
N TRP A 83 14.86 1.24 37.08
CA TRP A 83 13.59 1.72 37.65
C TRP A 83 13.45 1.40 39.15
N SER A 84 13.89 0.23 39.58
CA SER A 84 13.82 -0.22 40.98
C SER A 84 14.84 0.47 41.89
N ALA A 85 15.92 1.01 41.33
CA ALA A 85 16.95 1.71 42.07
C ALA A 85 16.48 3.04 42.70
N GLY A 86 15.29 3.54 42.35
CA GLY A 86 14.55 4.56 43.11
C GLY A 86 15.24 5.92 43.32
N GLN A 87 16.40 6.13 42.73
CA GLN A 87 17.31 7.26 42.95
C GLN A 87 17.43 8.13 41.69
N PHE A 88 16.38 8.23 40.88
CA PHE A 88 16.39 9.21 39.80
C PHE A 88 16.15 10.59 40.37
N GLU A 89 17.20 11.40 40.38
CA GLU A 89 17.02 12.84 40.45
C GLU A 89 16.10 13.29 39.29
N TRP A 90 15.29 14.31 39.55
CA TRP A 90 14.28 14.82 38.63
C TRP A 90 14.81 15.12 37.21
N TRP A 91 16.11 15.40 37.06
CA TRP A 91 16.74 15.65 35.76
C TRP A 91 16.89 14.39 34.88
N VAL A 92 17.04 13.19 35.45
CA VAL A 92 17.12 11.94 34.66
C VAL A 92 15.75 11.59 34.07
N ILE A 93 14.69 11.74 34.86
CA ILE A 93 13.30 11.55 34.40
C ILE A 93 12.99 12.55 33.28
N ALA A 94 13.39 13.82 33.45
CA ALA A 94 13.25 14.84 32.42
C ALA A 94 14.00 14.47 31.13
N LEU A 95 15.24 13.96 31.23
CA LEU A 95 16.04 13.56 30.06
C LEU A 95 15.41 12.37 29.31
N ILE A 96 14.90 11.37 30.03
CA ILE A 96 14.18 10.23 29.42
C ILE A 96 12.89 10.70 28.73
N ALA A 97 12.12 11.58 29.39
CA ALA A 97 10.90 12.13 28.82
C ALA A 97 11.18 12.95 27.54
N VAL A 98 12.21 13.80 27.57
CA VAL A 98 12.65 14.59 26.41
C VAL A 98 13.15 13.67 25.30
N GLY A 99 13.97 12.66 25.62
CA GLY A 99 14.47 11.68 24.65
C GLY A 99 13.33 10.88 24.00
N GLY A 100 12.36 10.42 24.80
CA GLY A 100 11.17 9.74 24.31
C GLY A 100 10.32 10.62 23.39
N LEU A 101 10.15 11.90 23.73
CA LEU A 101 9.45 12.87 22.89
C LEU A 101 10.16 13.09 21.55
N ILE A 102 11.51 13.18 21.55
CA ILE A 102 12.32 13.32 20.34
C ILE A 102 12.17 12.08 19.44
N ILE A 103 12.24 10.88 20.03
CA ILE A 103 12.06 9.62 19.28
C ILE A 103 10.65 9.55 18.68
N LEU A 104 9.62 9.90 19.46
CA LEU A 104 8.24 9.94 18.97
C LEU A 104 8.09 10.94 17.81
N ALA A 105 8.65 12.14 17.94
CA ALA A 105 8.65 13.14 16.88
C ALA A 105 9.36 12.65 15.62
N LEU A 106 10.50 11.95 15.77
CA LEU A 106 11.23 11.34 14.67
C LEU A 106 10.40 10.25 13.98
N VAL A 107 9.75 9.36 14.74
CA VAL A 107 8.89 8.31 14.17
C VAL A 107 7.73 8.92 13.39
N LEU A 108 7.05 9.93 13.96
CA LEU A 108 5.97 10.63 13.28
C LEU A 108 6.47 11.34 12.01
N ALA A 109 7.66 11.96 12.06
CA ALA A 109 8.28 12.57 10.90
C ALA A 109 8.60 11.53 9.80
N LEU A 110 9.11 10.34 10.17
CA LEU A 110 9.37 9.27 9.20
C LEU A 110 8.08 8.73 8.56
N VAL A 111 7.02 8.54 9.35
CA VAL A 111 5.72 8.12 8.84
C VAL A 111 5.12 9.19 7.92
N TRP A 112 5.27 10.47 8.27
CA TRP A 112 4.85 11.60 7.44
C TRP A 112 5.62 11.67 6.12
N VAL A 113 6.95 11.55 6.17
CA VAL A 113 7.80 11.49 4.98
C VAL A 113 7.42 10.30 4.10
N GLY A 114 7.11 9.15 4.68
CA GLY A 114 6.72 7.99 3.88
C GLY A 114 5.34 8.10 3.23
N ALA A 115 4.39 8.77 3.89
CA ALA A 115 3.10 9.07 3.31
C ALA A 115 3.29 9.89 2.02
N HIS A 116 4.17 10.90 2.07
CA HIS A 116 4.61 11.65 0.89
C HIS A 116 5.33 10.77 -0.14
N GLY A 117 6.21 9.87 0.31
CA GLY A 117 6.93 8.93 -0.54
C GLY A 117 6.02 8.08 -1.43
N ARG A 118 4.87 7.63 -0.92
CA ARG A 118 3.90 6.82 -1.68
C ARG A 118 3.29 7.55 -2.87
N PHE A 119 2.97 8.83 -2.72
CA PHE A 119 2.45 9.65 -3.82
C PHE A 119 3.53 9.96 -4.85
N ILE A 120 4.77 10.24 -4.40
CA ILE A 120 5.91 10.49 -5.28
C ILE A 120 6.26 9.23 -6.08
N PHE A 121 6.28 8.07 -5.43
CA PHE A 121 6.56 6.80 -6.10
C PHE A 121 5.48 6.47 -7.15
N THR A 122 4.20 6.69 -6.81
CA THR A 122 3.08 6.54 -7.73
C THR A 122 3.21 7.47 -8.94
N ASP A 123 3.57 8.73 -8.70
CA ASP A 123 3.80 9.74 -9.74
C ASP A 123 4.97 9.37 -10.67
N CYS A 124 6.06 8.82 -10.11
CA CYS A 124 7.19 8.29 -10.88
C CYS A 124 6.78 7.15 -11.81
N ILE A 125 5.91 6.24 -11.37
CA ILE A 125 5.41 5.12 -12.16
C ILE A 125 4.46 5.61 -13.25
N VAL A 126 3.45 6.41 -12.88
CA VAL A 126 2.36 6.81 -13.78
C VAL A 126 2.88 7.66 -14.93
N ARG A 127 3.75 8.62 -14.63
CA ARG A 127 4.24 9.60 -15.61
C ARG A 127 5.66 9.29 -16.09
N ASN A 128 6.24 8.16 -15.67
CA ASN A 128 7.56 7.68 -16.09
C ASN A 128 8.70 8.72 -15.90
N ARG A 129 8.62 9.59 -14.88
CA ARG A 129 9.61 10.65 -14.64
C ARG A 129 10.29 10.54 -13.26
N ALA A 130 11.59 10.76 -13.23
CA ALA A 130 12.38 10.82 -11.99
C ALA A 130 12.34 12.22 -11.36
N ALA A 131 11.16 12.70 -10.96
CA ALA A 131 10.98 13.98 -10.30
C ALA A 131 10.52 13.79 -8.85
N ILE A 132 11.25 14.32 -7.87
CA ILE A 132 10.90 14.22 -6.45
C ILE A 132 10.18 15.49 -5.97
N VAL A 133 10.73 16.66 -6.31
CA VAL A 133 10.28 17.95 -5.73
C VAL A 133 8.92 18.40 -6.25
N ALA A 134 8.65 18.19 -7.54
CA ALA A 134 7.38 18.61 -8.16
C ALA A 134 6.17 17.88 -7.54
N PRO A 135 6.12 16.53 -7.52
CA PRO A 135 5.03 15.82 -6.87
C PRO A 135 4.96 16.05 -5.36
N TRP A 136 6.09 16.29 -4.68
CA TRP A 136 6.08 16.63 -3.26
C TRP A 136 5.21 17.87 -2.95
N LYS A 137 5.33 18.92 -3.77
CA LYS A 137 4.56 20.15 -3.61
C LYS A 137 3.11 19.97 -4.05
N GLU A 138 2.90 19.26 -5.16
CA GLU A 138 1.58 19.08 -5.78
C GLU A 138 0.64 18.21 -4.95
N PHE A 139 1.15 17.20 -4.24
CA PHE A 139 0.34 16.24 -3.46
C PHE A 139 0.40 16.47 -1.93
N ARG A 140 0.82 17.67 -1.48
CA ARG A 140 1.03 17.93 -0.05
C ARG A 140 -0.25 17.87 0.78
N ALA A 141 -1.37 18.34 0.23
CA ALA A 141 -2.64 18.35 0.95
C ALA A 141 -3.19 16.92 1.12
N GLU A 142 -3.09 16.11 0.08
CA GLU A 142 -3.54 14.73 0.00
C GLU A 142 -2.68 13.82 0.89
N ALA A 143 -1.35 13.99 0.84
CA ALA A 143 -0.42 13.26 1.68
C ALA A 143 -0.60 13.57 3.17
N ASN A 144 -0.87 14.84 3.53
CA ASN A 144 -1.19 15.22 4.92
C ASN A 144 -2.49 14.57 5.41
N SER A 145 -3.54 14.54 4.58
CA SER A 145 -4.79 13.88 4.91
C SER A 145 -4.61 12.37 5.07
N PHE A 146 -3.80 11.74 4.21
CA PHE A 146 -3.46 10.31 4.28
C PHE A 146 -2.67 9.99 5.55
N PHE A 147 -1.65 10.79 5.87
CA PHE A 147 -0.84 10.63 7.08
C PHE A 147 -1.72 10.65 8.34
N LEU A 148 -2.56 11.67 8.49
CA LEU A 148 -3.40 11.81 9.68
C LEU A 148 -4.41 10.66 9.80
N PHE A 149 -4.99 10.23 8.68
CA PHE A 149 -5.86 9.06 8.66
C PHE A 149 -5.11 7.77 9.03
N SER A 150 -3.93 7.54 8.46
CA SER A 150 -3.13 6.35 8.73
C SER A 150 -2.71 6.26 10.19
N VAL A 151 -2.31 7.40 10.80
CA VAL A 151 -1.97 7.46 12.23
C VAL A 151 -3.19 7.19 13.10
N LEU A 152 -4.35 7.74 12.75
CA LEU A 152 -5.59 7.50 13.48
C LEU A 152 -5.99 6.02 13.46
N VAL A 153 -5.96 5.38 12.28
CA VAL A 153 -6.26 3.95 12.14
C VAL A 153 -5.26 3.10 12.92
N LEU A 154 -3.97 3.44 12.86
CA LEU A 154 -2.94 2.76 13.63
C LEU A 154 -3.19 2.86 15.14
N LEU A 155 -3.54 4.04 15.65
CA LEU A 155 -3.88 4.24 17.06
C LEU A 155 -5.12 3.43 17.48
N ILE A 156 -6.13 3.36 16.63
CA ILE A 156 -7.33 2.53 16.88
C ILE A 156 -6.95 1.06 16.96
N LEU A 157 -6.14 0.56 16.02
CA LEU A 157 -5.66 -0.83 16.03
C LEU A 157 -4.81 -1.16 17.25
N ILE A 158 -3.90 -0.24 17.65
CA ILE A 158 -3.08 -0.41 18.85
C ILE A 158 -3.95 -0.42 20.11
N THR A 159 -4.91 0.50 20.20
CA THR A 159 -5.83 0.56 21.35
C THR A 159 -6.65 -0.71 21.46
N PHE A 160 -7.20 -1.19 20.34
CA PHE A 160 -7.93 -2.46 20.29
C PHE A 160 -7.05 -3.66 20.67
N ALA A 161 -5.80 -3.69 20.21
CA ALA A 161 -4.83 -4.71 20.59
C ALA A 161 -4.55 -4.69 22.09
N ILE A 162 -4.29 -3.52 22.69
CA ILE A 162 -4.02 -3.38 24.12
C ILE A 162 -5.23 -3.82 24.94
N VAL A 163 -6.44 -3.38 24.59
CA VAL A 163 -7.67 -3.74 25.29
C VAL A 163 -7.91 -5.25 25.20
N GLY A 164 -7.72 -5.87 24.03
CA GLY A 164 -7.91 -7.31 23.88
C GLY A 164 -6.85 -8.14 24.60
N VAL A 165 -5.57 -7.75 24.55
CA VAL A 165 -4.50 -8.42 25.32
C VAL A 165 -4.75 -8.28 26.82
N LEU A 166 -5.07 -7.07 27.30
CA LEU A 166 -5.35 -6.84 28.72
C LEU A 166 -6.59 -7.61 29.18
N GLY A 167 -7.66 -7.65 28.38
CA GLY A 167 -8.85 -8.43 28.65
C GLY A 167 -8.61 -9.93 28.74
N LEU A 168 -7.70 -10.47 27.91
CA LEU A 168 -7.30 -11.89 27.95
C LEU A 168 -6.28 -12.19 29.08
N ALA A 169 -5.45 -11.22 29.45
CA ALA A 169 -4.44 -11.37 30.50
C ALA A 169 -5.01 -11.16 31.92
N LEU A 170 -6.05 -10.33 32.08
CA LEU A 170 -6.64 -10.00 33.38
C LEU A 170 -7.13 -11.23 34.19
N PRO A 171 -7.79 -12.24 33.58
CA PRO A 171 -8.17 -13.46 34.30
C PRO A 171 -6.98 -14.29 34.77
N LEU A 172 -5.83 -14.23 34.08
CA LEU A 172 -4.59 -14.90 34.52
C LEU A 172 -3.99 -14.20 35.74
N ILE A 173 -3.96 -12.86 35.71
CA ILE A 173 -3.39 -12.04 36.79
C ILE A 173 -4.25 -12.17 38.06
N LEU A 174 -5.58 -12.13 37.92
CA LEU A 174 -6.52 -12.26 39.04
C LEU A 174 -6.55 -13.66 39.65
N ARG A 175 -6.23 -14.71 38.87
CA ARG A 175 -6.25 -16.09 39.40
C ARG A 175 -5.10 -16.39 40.36
N GLY A 176 -4.03 -15.60 40.36
CA GLY A 176 -2.93 -15.66 41.35
C GLY A 176 -2.12 -16.97 41.43
N ASP A 177 -2.64 -18.06 40.88
CA ASP A 177 -2.02 -19.38 40.93
C ASP A 177 -1.04 -19.52 39.77
N GLY A 178 0.23 -19.82 40.08
CA GLY A 178 1.30 -20.13 39.12
C GLY A 178 1.07 -21.39 38.27
N SER A 179 -0.18 -21.85 38.18
CA SER A 179 -0.63 -22.91 37.30
C SER A 179 -0.51 -22.47 35.85
N ARG A 180 -0.04 -23.39 34.99
CA ARG A 180 0.10 -23.17 33.55
C ARG A 180 -1.19 -22.54 33.00
N PRO A 181 -1.10 -21.51 32.13
CA PRO A 181 -2.29 -20.93 31.50
C PRO A 181 -3.08 -22.08 30.87
N GLY A 182 -4.37 -22.17 31.22
CA GLY A 182 -5.23 -23.19 30.66
C GLY A 182 -5.11 -23.19 29.14
N THR A 183 -5.04 -24.36 28.52
CA THR A 183 -4.90 -24.51 27.06
C THR A 183 -5.92 -23.65 26.30
N ALA A 184 -7.13 -23.50 26.84
CA ALA A 184 -8.18 -22.62 26.32
C ALA A 184 -7.77 -21.14 26.21
N LEU A 185 -7.01 -20.61 27.18
CA LEU A 185 -6.58 -19.21 27.18
C LEU A 185 -5.43 -18.97 26.20
N LEU A 186 -4.50 -19.93 26.08
CA LEU A 186 -3.49 -19.91 25.01
C LEU A 186 -4.14 -19.94 23.62
N ILE A 187 -5.14 -20.79 23.41
CA ILE A 187 -5.90 -20.84 22.16
C ILE A 187 -6.60 -19.51 21.90
N ALA A 188 -7.28 -18.93 22.90
CA ALA A 188 -7.94 -17.63 22.78
C ALA A 188 -6.96 -16.50 22.41
N PHE A 189 -5.77 -16.50 23.02
CA PHE A 189 -4.71 -15.53 22.70
C PHE A 189 -4.20 -15.69 21.26
N CYS A 190 -3.92 -16.92 20.83
CA CYS A 190 -3.51 -17.18 19.44
C CYS A 190 -4.59 -16.78 18.43
N VAL A 191 -5.86 -17.08 18.70
CA VAL A 191 -6.99 -16.68 17.85
C VAL A 191 -7.14 -15.16 17.82
N PHE A 192 -6.97 -14.48 18.95
CA PHE A 192 -7.02 -13.02 19.03
C PHE A 192 -5.89 -12.37 18.20
N LEU A 193 -4.67 -12.87 18.32
CA LEU A 193 -3.54 -12.40 17.50
C LEU A 193 -3.76 -12.66 16.01
N PHE A 194 -4.29 -13.82 15.65
CA PHE A 194 -4.64 -14.13 14.27
C PHE A 194 -5.71 -13.17 13.72
N PHE A 195 -6.77 -12.94 14.48
CA PHE A 195 -7.82 -11.99 14.12
C PHE A 195 -7.27 -10.57 13.95
N LEU A 196 -6.41 -10.11 14.86
CA LEU A 196 -5.76 -8.81 14.79
C LEU A 196 -4.84 -8.71 13.55
N ALA A 197 -4.10 -9.77 13.23
CA ALA A 197 -3.26 -9.82 12.03
C ALA A 197 -4.10 -9.74 10.74
N CYS A 198 -5.22 -10.47 10.67
CA CYS A 198 -6.16 -10.39 9.54
C CYS A 198 -6.75 -8.97 9.41
N LEU A 199 -7.14 -8.36 10.52
CA LEU A 199 -7.68 -7.00 10.54
C LEU A 199 -6.64 -5.99 10.04
N ALA A 200 -5.41 -6.03 10.58
CA ALA A 200 -4.32 -5.17 10.18
C ALA A 200 -3.96 -5.35 8.69
N PHE A 201 -3.94 -6.59 8.21
CA PHE A 201 -3.70 -6.88 6.79
C PHE A 201 -4.81 -6.31 5.89
N GLY A 202 -6.09 -6.47 6.27
CA GLY A 202 -7.22 -5.88 5.55
C GLY A 202 -7.16 -4.35 5.47
N PHE A 203 -6.79 -3.69 6.58
CA PHE A 203 -6.57 -2.24 6.58
C PHE A 203 -5.39 -1.83 5.72
N ALA A 204 -4.26 -2.55 5.77
CA ALA A 204 -3.09 -2.26 4.95
C ALA A 204 -3.41 -2.34 3.45
N LEU A 205 -4.20 -3.33 3.03
CA LEU A 205 -4.69 -3.43 1.65
C LEU A 205 -5.62 -2.28 1.28
N THR A 206 -6.50 -1.88 2.19
CA THR A 206 -7.40 -0.74 1.95
C THR A 206 -6.58 0.54 1.74
N LEU A 207 -5.56 0.78 2.57
CA LEU A 207 -4.64 1.91 2.39
C LEU A 207 -3.86 1.81 1.07
N GLN A 208 -3.50 0.60 0.64
CA GLN A 208 -2.80 0.37 -0.63
C GLN A 208 -3.68 0.74 -1.83
N LEU A 209 -4.95 0.37 -1.82
CA LEU A 209 -5.93 0.71 -2.87
C LEU A 209 -6.34 2.18 -2.83
N MET A 210 -6.33 2.79 -1.63
CA MET A 210 -6.70 4.18 -1.44
C MET A 210 -5.71 5.17 -2.07
N VAL A 211 -4.41 4.83 -2.11
CA VAL A 211 -3.36 5.70 -2.66
C VAL A 211 -3.60 6.04 -4.14
N PRO A 212 -3.83 5.06 -5.05
CA PRO A 212 -4.23 5.32 -6.43
C PRO A 212 -5.48 6.19 -6.58
N ILE A 213 -6.51 5.95 -5.76
CA ILE A 213 -7.79 6.68 -5.83
C ILE A 213 -7.56 8.15 -5.44
N MET A 214 -6.83 8.39 -4.35
CA MET A 214 -6.45 9.75 -3.92
C MET A 214 -5.57 10.45 -4.96
N TYR A 215 -4.63 9.71 -5.57
CA TYR A 215 -3.74 10.25 -6.61
C TYR A 215 -4.54 10.73 -7.83
N ARG A 216 -5.55 9.96 -8.26
CA ARG A 216 -6.37 10.29 -9.43
C ARG A 216 -7.39 11.39 -9.15
N GLN A 217 -8.19 11.23 -8.10
CA GLN A 217 -9.35 12.09 -7.86
C GLN A 217 -9.05 13.33 -7.01
N ARG A 218 -7.84 13.44 -6.44
CA ARG A 218 -7.45 14.57 -5.57
C ARG A 218 -8.39 14.78 -4.38
N CYS A 219 -8.94 13.69 -3.84
CA CYS A 219 -9.88 13.72 -2.71
C CYS A 219 -9.18 13.54 -1.36
N ARG A 220 -9.89 13.87 -0.27
CA ARG A 220 -9.44 13.63 1.11
C ARG A 220 -9.45 12.13 1.42
N ALA A 221 -8.64 11.73 2.41
CA ALA A 221 -8.51 10.32 2.80
C ALA A 221 -9.84 9.68 3.24
N MET A 222 -10.75 10.43 3.87
CA MET A 222 -12.08 9.94 4.26
C MET A 222 -12.96 9.59 3.07
N ASP A 223 -12.99 10.46 2.07
CA ASP A 223 -13.81 10.27 0.88
C ASP A 223 -13.28 9.07 0.07
N ALA A 224 -11.96 8.99 -0.08
CA ALA A 224 -11.30 7.87 -0.74
C ALA A 224 -11.51 6.55 0.02
N PHE A 225 -11.49 6.55 1.35
CA PHE A 225 -11.79 5.37 2.16
C PHE A 225 -13.23 4.90 1.92
N GLY A 226 -14.20 5.81 1.98
CA GLY A 226 -15.61 5.49 1.72
C GLY A 226 -15.82 4.88 0.32
N GLN A 227 -15.18 5.45 -0.71
CA GLN A 227 -15.23 4.88 -2.06
C GLN A 227 -14.57 3.50 -2.14
N THR A 228 -13.40 3.32 -1.52
CA THR A 228 -12.67 2.05 -1.52
C THR A 228 -13.50 0.96 -0.83
N ILE A 229 -14.09 1.24 0.32
CA ILE A 229 -14.95 0.30 1.04
C ILE A 229 -16.22 -0.02 0.25
N ARG A 230 -16.84 0.98 -0.40
CA ARG A 230 -17.99 0.74 -1.30
C ARG A 230 -17.61 -0.15 -2.48
N LEU A 231 -16.43 0.04 -3.05
CA LEU A 231 -15.92 -0.80 -4.13
C LEU A 231 -15.69 -2.24 -3.67
N ILE A 232 -15.10 -2.41 -2.48
CA ILE A 232 -14.89 -3.71 -1.85
C ILE A 232 -16.22 -4.41 -1.55
N ALA A 233 -17.21 -3.68 -1.04
CA ALA A 233 -18.53 -4.21 -0.75
C ALA A 233 -19.35 -4.52 -2.01
N GLY A 234 -19.17 -3.74 -3.09
CA GLY A 234 -19.85 -3.97 -4.37
C GLY A 234 -19.34 -5.19 -5.13
N HIS A 235 -18.05 -5.51 -5.00
CA HIS A 235 -17.41 -6.62 -5.72
C HIS A 235 -16.48 -7.46 -4.82
N PRO A 236 -17.04 -8.21 -3.84
CA PRO A 236 -16.24 -8.92 -2.86
C PRO A 236 -15.41 -10.07 -3.45
N GLY A 237 -15.92 -10.77 -4.47
CA GLY A 237 -15.23 -11.90 -5.11
C GLY A 237 -13.90 -11.50 -5.77
N PRO A 238 -13.92 -10.54 -6.71
CA PRO A 238 -12.70 -10.02 -7.33
C PRO A 238 -11.69 -9.44 -6.33
N VAL A 239 -12.17 -8.74 -5.30
CA VAL A 239 -11.30 -8.18 -4.25
C VAL A 239 -10.69 -9.27 -3.38
N LEU A 240 -11.43 -10.34 -3.05
CA LEU A 240 -10.89 -11.47 -2.31
C LEU A 240 -9.80 -12.19 -3.09
N LEU A 241 -9.98 -12.35 -4.40
CA LEU A 241 -8.97 -12.97 -5.27
C LEU A 241 -7.75 -12.05 -5.43
N TYR A 242 -7.94 -10.73 -5.55
CA TYR A 242 -6.86 -9.75 -5.46
C TYR A 242 -6.10 -9.85 -4.14
N MET A 243 -6.80 -9.95 -3.01
CA MET A 243 -6.22 -10.08 -1.67
C MET A 243 -5.38 -11.34 -1.54
N LEU A 244 -5.89 -12.49 -2.01
CA LEU A 244 -5.18 -13.76 -2.01
C LEU A 244 -3.93 -13.71 -2.90
N PHE A 245 -4.07 -13.18 -4.12
CA PHE A 245 -2.95 -13.08 -5.06
C PHE A 245 -1.89 -12.10 -4.55
N PHE A 246 -2.28 -10.96 -3.99
CA PHE A 246 -1.38 -10.00 -3.38
C PHE A 246 -0.63 -10.58 -2.18
N LEU A 247 -1.31 -11.37 -1.33
CA LEU A 247 -0.67 -12.08 -0.23
C LEU A 247 0.42 -13.03 -0.75
N VAL A 248 0.13 -13.81 -1.79
CA VAL A 248 1.11 -14.71 -2.43
C VAL A 248 2.30 -13.91 -2.98
N LEU A 249 2.06 -12.77 -3.63
CA LEU A 249 3.14 -11.91 -4.13
C LEU A 249 4.01 -11.33 -3.02
N VAL A 250 3.42 -10.93 -1.89
CA VAL A 250 4.17 -10.44 -0.72
C VAL A 250 5.02 -11.56 -0.11
N ILE A 251 4.49 -12.78 -0.01
CA ILE A 251 5.25 -13.94 0.48
C ILE A 251 6.40 -14.27 -0.50
N ALA A 252 6.13 -14.28 -1.80
CA ALA A 252 7.17 -14.51 -2.82
C ALA A 252 8.26 -13.42 -2.76
N ALA A 253 7.88 -12.15 -2.63
CA ALA A 253 8.81 -11.05 -2.43
C ALA A 253 9.67 -11.22 -1.17
N ALA A 254 9.06 -11.67 -0.06
CA ALA A 254 9.77 -11.93 1.20
C ALA A 254 10.75 -13.12 1.09
N MET A 255 10.41 -14.15 0.31
CA MET A 255 11.30 -15.26 0.04
C MET A 255 12.49 -14.83 -0.82
N ILE A 256 12.24 -14.04 -1.88
CA ILE A 256 13.30 -13.48 -2.75
C ILE A 256 14.21 -12.55 -1.95
N SER A 257 13.66 -11.69 -1.10
CA SER A 257 14.44 -10.78 -0.25
C SER A 257 15.30 -11.54 0.75
N CYS A 258 14.76 -12.61 1.34
CA CYS A 258 15.49 -13.47 2.26
C CYS A 258 16.67 -14.15 1.53
N ALA A 259 16.43 -14.73 0.35
CA ALA A 259 17.48 -15.33 -0.46
C ALA A 259 18.55 -14.31 -0.88
N ALA A 260 18.15 -13.12 -1.33
CA ALA A 260 19.06 -12.05 -1.69
C ALA A 260 19.93 -11.59 -0.50
N THR A 261 19.35 -11.54 0.71
CA THR A 261 20.08 -11.19 1.94
C THR A 261 21.12 -12.25 2.27
N CYS A 262 20.78 -13.54 2.15
CA CYS A 262 21.71 -14.65 2.37
C CYS A 262 22.88 -14.62 1.38
N VAL A 263 22.63 -14.27 0.10
CA VAL A 263 23.67 -14.22 -0.94
C VAL A 263 24.57 -12.99 -0.79
N THR A 264 24.01 -11.83 -0.42
CA THR A 264 24.76 -10.57 -0.37
C THR A 264 25.39 -10.27 0.98
N CYS A 265 25.11 -11.08 2.01
CA CYS A 265 25.61 -11.20 3.39
C CYS A 265 25.87 -9.93 4.24
N CYS A 266 26.08 -8.76 3.66
CA CYS A 266 26.22 -7.46 4.34
C CYS A 266 25.69 -6.28 3.49
N ILE A 267 25.56 -6.42 2.17
CA ILE A 267 25.23 -5.28 1.28
C ILE A 267 23.72 -4.98 1.27
N ALA A 268 22.86 -6.00 1.29
CA ALA A 268 21.40 -5.83 1.35
C ALA A 268 20.87 -5.41 2.73
N ALA A 269 21.71 -5.46 3.77
CA ALA A 269 21.35 -4.97 5.10
C ALA A 269 21.24 -3.43 5.15
N ILE A 270 21.85 -2.73 4.19
CA ILE A 270 21.68 -1.28 4.05
C ILE A 270 20.26 -1.03 3.51
N PRO A 271 19.37 -0.36 4.27
CA PRO A 271 17.94 -0.31 3.97
C PRO A 271 17.63 0.38 2.63
N TYR A 272 18.47 1.33 2.24
CA TYR A 272 18.40 1.96 0.92
C TYR A 272 18.78 0.98 -0.20
N VAL A 273 19.97 0.37 -0.11
CA VAL A 273 20.50 -0.54 -1.16
C VAL A 273 19.59 -1.75 -1.36
N GLY A 274 19.09 -2.33 -0.26
CA GLY A 274 18.10 -3.40 -0.32
C GLY A 274 16.84 -2.97 -1.09
N THR A 275 16.31 -1.78 -0.81
CA THR A 275 15.13 -1.25 -1.52
C THR A 275 15.40 -1.03 -3.01
N VAL A 276 16.58 -0.53 -3.39
CA VAL A 276 16.88 -0.29 -4.81
C VAL A 276 17.10 -1.59 -5.56
N VAL A 277 17.79 -2.58 -4.97
CA VAL A 277 17.95 -3.92 -5.57
C VAL A 277 16.59 -4.60 -5.74
N LEU A 278 15.70 -4.46 -4.76
CA LEU A 278 14.37 -5.06 -4.79
C LEU A 278 13.34 -4.24 -5.58
N LEU A 279 13.70 -3.08 -6.12
CA LEU A 279 12.81 -2.11 -6.78
C LEU A 279 11.88 -2.70 -7.87
N PRO A 280 12.26 -3.72 -8.66
CA PRO A 280 11.30 -4.40 -9.55
C PRO A 280 10.03 -4.89 -8.85
N ILE A 281 10.14 -5.33 -7.59
CA ILE A 281 9.01 -5.84 -6.79
C ILE A 281 8.02 -4.74 -6.41
N PRO A 282 8.37 -3.65 -5.70
CA PRO A 282 7.41 -2.60 -5.38
C PRO A 282 6.86 -1.92 -6.63
N VAL A 283 7.63 -1.77 -7.73
CA VAL A 283 7.08 -1.21 -8.97
C VAL A 283 5.98 -2.10 -9.55
N THR A 284 6.20 -3.41 -9.61
CA THR A 284 5.18 -4.35 -10.10
C THR A 284 3.96 -4.39 -9.20
N LEU A 285 4.12 -4.39 -7.86
CA LEU A 285 3.00 -4.39 -6.92
C LEU A 285 2.14 -3.12 -7.03
N TYR A 286 2.77 -1.95 -7.15
CA TYR A 286 2.04 -0.68 -7.30
C TYR A 286 1.39 -0.58 -8.69
N ALA A 287 2.09 -0.95 -9.76
CA ALA A 287 1.52 -0.99 -11.11
C ALA A 287 0.33 -1.97 -11.21
N PHE A 288 0.43 -3.13 -10.55
CA PHE A 288 -0.65 -4.11 -10.48
C PHE A 288 -1.89 -3.55 -9.77
N SER A 289 -1.71 -2.83 -8.65
CA SER A 289 -2.82 -2.15 -7.96
C SER A 289 -3.51 -1.11 -8.85
N LEU A 290 -2.72 -0.32 -9.59
CA LEU A 290 -3.26 0.70 -10.53
C LEU A 290 -4.06 0.05 -11.67
N LEU A 291 -3.54 -1.03 -12.26
CA LEU A 291 -4.20 -1.73 -13.36
C LEU A 291 -5.42 -2.54 -12.92
N PHE A 292 -5.38 -3.09 -11.70
CA PHE A 292 -6.56 -3.74 -11.11
C PHE A 292 -7.69 -2.74 -10.90
N LEU A 293 -7.41 -1.55 -10.35
CA LEU A 293 -8.41 -0.50 -10.17
C LEU A 293 -9.02 -0.02 -11.49
N ARG A 294 -8.24 0.01 -12.58
CA ARG A 294 -8.74 0.34 -13.92
C ARG A 294 -9.84 -0.59 -14.40
N GLN A 295 -9.91 -1.85 -13.93
CA GLN A 295 -10.95 -2.79 -14.35
C GLN A 295 -12.35 -2.45 -13.79
N PHE A 296 -12.42 -1.65 -12.72
CA PHE A 296 -13.68 -1.29 -12.07
C PHE A 296 -14.38 -0.06 -12.68
N GLY A 297 -13.71 0.68 -13.57
CA GLY A 297 -14.34 1.79 -14.28
C GLY A 297 -13.36 2.85 -14.80
N PRO A 298 -13.85 3.74 -15.70
CA PRO A 298 -13.04 4.83 -16.26
C PRO A 298 -12.59 5.85 -15.20
N ASP A 299 -13.39 6.04 -14.13
CA ASP A 299 -13.10 6.99 -13.04
C ASP A 299 -11.84 6.62 -12.24
N TYR A 300 -11.45 5.35 -12.27
CA TYR A 300 -10.26 4.82 -11.60
C TYR A 300 -9.05 4.70 -12.54
N ASN A 301 -9.20 5.02 -13.82
CA ASN A 301 -8.10 4.93 -14.78
C ASN A 301 -7.15 6.11 -14.62
N VAL A 302 -6.00 5.87 -14.00
CA VAL A 302 -5.00 6.90 -13.72
C VAL A 302 -4.36 7.47 -15.00
N TRP A 303 -4.36 6.71 -16.09
CA TRP A 303 -3.81 7.13 -17.39
C TRP A 303 -4.85 7.70 -18.36
N ALA A 304 -6.09 7.96 -17.91
CA ALA A 304 -7.12 8.51 -18.79
C ALA A 304 -6.81 9.94 -19.27
N ASP A 305 -6.25 10.81 -18.42
CA ASP A 305 -5.90 12.18 -18.82
C ASP A 305 -4.47 12.31 -19.36
N PHE A 306 -3.59 11.38 -18.99
CA PHE A 306 -2.19 11.42 -19.37
C PHE A 306 -1.62 10.01 -19.50
N MET A 307 -1.30 9.60 -20.73
CA MET A 307 -0.63 8.34 -21.02
C MET A 307 0.70 8.61 -21.73
N PRO A 308 1.83 8.26 -21.11
CA PRO A 308 3.13 8.26 -21.78
C PRO A 308 3.08 7.43 -23.07
N PRO A 309 3.72 7.88 -24.17
CA PRO A 309 3.68 7.18 -25.45
C PRO A 309 4.24 5.75 -25.37
N GLU A 310 5.16 5.51 -24.44
CA GLU A 310 5.75 4.20 -24.15
C GLU A 310 4.73 3.18 -23.60
N PHE A 311 3.65 3.67 -22.96
CA PHE A 311 2.63 2.83 -22.35
C PHE A 311 1.44 2.56 -23.28
N LEU A 312 1.22 3.39 -24.30
CA LEU A 312 0.16 3.23 -25.32
C LEU A 312 0.07 1.81 -25.89
N PRO A 313 1.14 1.18 -26.42
CA PRO A 313 1.03 -0.14 -27.04
C PRO A 313 0.62 -1.26 -26.06
N MET A 314 0.83 -1.07 -24.75
CA MET A 314 0.50 -2.07 -23.73
C MET A 314 -0.88 -1.82 -23.12
N LEU A 315 -1.21 -0.55 -22.88
CA LEU A 315 -2.41 -0.13 -22.16
C LEU A 315 -3.61 0.16 -23.09
N SER A 316 -3.39 0.26 -24.41
CA SER A 316 -4.43 0.35 -25.46
C SER A 316 -4.88 -1.01 -25.99
N SER A 317 -4.39 -2.13 -25.43
CA SER A 317 -4.97 -3.47 -25.68
C SER A 317 -6.42 -3.61 -25.17
N VAL A 318 -6.92 -2.63 -24.43
CA VAL A 318 -8.36 -2.45 -24.17
C VAL A 318 -8.96 -1.82 -25.43
N GLY A 319 -9.81 -2.58 -26.12
CA GLY A 319 -10.27 -2.34 -27.49
C GLY A 319 -10.86 -0.96 -27.80
N PRO A 320 -11.01 -0.64 -29.10
CA PRO A 320 -11.43 0.67 -29.55
C PRO A 320 -12.81 1.00 -29.00
N VAL A 321 -12.93 2.19 -28.39
CA VAL A 321 -14.21 2.88 -28.26
C VAL A 321 -14.76 3.02 -29.68
N PRO A 322 -15.96 2.47 -30.00
CA PRO A 322 -16.55 2.71 -31.30
C PRO A 322 -16.78 4.22 -31.45
N PRO A 323 -16.41 4.83 -32.59
CA PRO A 323 -16.66 6.25 -32.81
C PRO A 323 -18.17 6.55 -32.71
N PRO A 324 -18.55 7.75 -32.25
CA PRO A 324 -19.96 8.13 -32.13
C PRO A 324 -20.66 7.95 -33.48
N PRO A 325 -21.91 7.45 -33.52
CA PRO A 325 -22.61 7.26 -34.77
C PRO A 325 -22.75 8.61 -35.47
N THR A 326 -22.07 8.76 -36.60
CA THR A 326 -22.29 9.85 -37.54
C THR A 326 -23.76 9.80 -37.95
N SER A 327 -24.53 10.76 -37.46
CA SER A 327 -25.86 11.07 -37.93
C SER A 327 -25.79 11.27 -39.45
N SER A 328 -26.34 10.33 -40.22
CA SER A 328 -26.51 10.49 -41.65
C SER A 328 -27.59 11.55 -41.87
N LEU A 329 -27.14 12.80 -42.03
CA LEU A 329 -27.97 13.87 -42.56
C LEU A 329 -28.29 13.51 -44.02
N ASN A 330 -29.52 13.08 -44.28
CA ASN A 330 -30.01 12.91 -45.66
C ASN A 330 -29.90 14.25 -46.40
N PRO A 331 -29.33 14.30 -47.62
CA PRO A 331 -29.44 15.48 -48.46
C PRO A 331 -30.88 15.62 -49.00
N PRO A 332 -31.36 16.86 -49.26
CA PRO A 332 -32.70 17.10 -49.79
C PRO A 332 -32.80 16.66 -51.26
N PRO A 333 -33.99 16.24 -51.73
CA PRO A 333 -34.19 15.82 -53.12
C PRO A 333 -34.16 17.01 -54.10
N GLU A 334 -33.40 16.86 -55.19
CA GLU A 334 -33.37 17.77 -56.35
C GLU A 334 -34.68 17.73 -57.17
N PRO A 335 -35.07 18.84 -57.83
CA PRO A 335 -36.30 18.93 -58.62
C PRO A 335 -36.19 18.28 -60.01
N PRO A 336 -37.33 17.91 -60.64
CA PRO A 336 -37.36 17.14 -61.88
C PRO A 336 -36.94 17.96 -63.10
N SER A 337 -35.96 17.45 -63.86
CA SER A 337 -35.56 17.96 -65.18
C SER A 337 -36.47 17.39 -66.27
N SER A 338 -37.13 18.29 -67.00
CA SER A 338 -37.84 18.04 -68.25
C SER A 338 -36.91 17.63 -69.39
N ALA A 339 -37.28 16.64 -70.20
CA ALA A 339 -36.95 16.61 -71.62
C ALA A 339 -37.84 15.61 -72.39
N ALA A 340 -38.51 16.15 -73.43
CA ALA A 340 -39.11 15.51 -74.60
C ALA A 340 -40.32 14.56 -74.40
#